data_AF-A0A7V5FLZ2-F1
#
_entry.id   AF-A0A7V5FLZ2-F1
#
_cell.length_a   1.000
_cell.length_b   1.000
_cell.length_c   1.000
_cell.angle_alpha   90.00
_cell.angle_beta   90.00
_cell.angle_gamma   90.00
#
_symmetry.space_group_name_H-M   'P 1'
#
loop_
_entity.id
_entity.type
_entity.pdbx_description
1 polymer ?
#
loop_
_entity_poly.entity_id
_entity_poly.type
_entity_poly.pdbx_seq_one_letter_code
_entity_poly.pdbx_strand_id
1 'polypeptide(L)'
;MMKYSSNVEEVDRSKIESGLKEIGQIFRKLRKDRRLSIEAIHDETHISLRYLNALEDGDLAQFPAEVYLTGTIRRYAEFLGIDPAEEVNRYFALKQQATTEISPIKQKMRARTMPSKNIIVVAASLLGVLVLAGAVLALVLIKAPKQETTATEENTAQQVPAVV
;
A
#
# COMPACT_ATOMS: atom_id res chain seq x y z
N MET A 1 36.50 5.68 38.00
CA MET A 1 35.38 6.26 37.23
C MET A 1 35.05 5.31 36.10
N MET A 2 33.88 4.65 36.19
CA MET A 2 33.42 3.60 35.27
C MET A 2 33.13 4.16 33.88
N LYS A 3 33.74 3.58 32.84
CA LYS A 3 33.31 3.71 31.44
C LYS A 3 32.08 2.82 31.21
N TYR A 4 30.91 3.26 31.65
CA TYR A 4 29.62 2.69 31.25
C TYR A 4 28.95 3.71 30.31
N SER A 5 28.33 3.24 29.21
CA SER A 5 27.50 4.01 28.25
C SER A 5 28.16 4.63 27.00
N SER A 6 29.02 3.93 26.27
CA SER A 6 29.25 4.25 24.84
C SER A 6 28.52 3.29 23.90
N ASN A 7 28.49 2.00 24.20
CA ASN A 7 28.06 0.99 23.21
C ASN A 7 26.53 0.84 23.08
N VAL A 8 25.74 1.31 24.06
CA VAL A 8 24.27 1.09 24.05
C VAL A 8 23.56 2.12 23.17
N GLU A 9 23.98 3.38 23.18
CA GLU A 9 23.42 4.40 22.28
C GLU A 9 23.88 4.22 20.83
N GLU A 10 25.08 3.67 20.63
CA GLU A 10 25.66 3.46 19.29
C GLU A 10 24.97 2.33 18.53
N VAL A 11 24.59 1.25 19.21
CA VAL A 11 23.89 0.11 18.60
C VAL A 11 22.46 0.48 18.18
N ASP A 12 21.72 1.21 19.02
CA ASP A 12 20.36 1.71 18.71
C ASP A 12 20.37 2.60 17.46
N ARG A 13 21.30 3.57 17.43
CA ARG A 13 21.47 4.50 16.31
C ARG A 13 21.76 3.79 14.98
N SER A 14 22.62 2.78 14.98
CA SER A 14 22.97 2.02 13.77
C SER A 14 21.76 1.34 13.12
N LYS A 15 20.80 0.88 13.94
CA LYS A 15 19.57 0.22 13.49
C LYS A 15 18.61 1.23 12.88
N ILE A 16 18.48 2.41 13.50
CA ILE A 16 17.69 3.52 12.97
C ILE A 16 18.29 4.00 11.63
N GLU A 17 19.61 4.18 11.54
CA GLU A 17 20.30 4.58 10.30
C GLU A 17 20.13 3.53 9.19
N SER A 18 20.23 2.24 9.52
CA SER A 18 20.01 1.15 8.56
C SER A 18 18.58 1.16 8.03
N GLY A 19 17.58 1.25 8.91
CA GLY A 19 16.18 1.33 8.49
C GLY A 19 15.86 2.62 7.74
N LEU A 20 16.46 3.75 8.13
CA LEU A 20 16.32 5.02 7.42
C LEU A 20 16.92 4.94 6.02
N LYS A 21 18.04 4.24 5.86
CA LYS A 21 18.65 3.98 4.55
C LYS A 21 17.72 3.19 3.64
N GLU A 22 16.96 2.23 4.16
CA GLU A 22 15.94 1.52 3.38
C GLU A 22 14.84 2.47 2.89
N ILE A 23 14.37 3.39 3.74
CA ILE A 23 13.44 4.46 3.34
C ILE A 23 14.05 5.30 2.21
N GLY A 24 15.29 5.73 2.40
CA GLY A 24 16.04 6.52 1.43
C GLY A 24 16.18 5.83 0.08
N GLN A 25 16.47 4.52 0.06
CA GLN A 25 16.58 3.76 -1.18
C GLN A 25 15.24 3.65 -1.92
N ILE A 26 14.12 3.47 -1.20
CA ILE A 26 12.78 3.45 -1.81
C ILE A 26 12.51 4.79 -2.50
N PHE A 27 12.81 5.91 -1.83
CA PHE A 27 12.55 7.26 -2.36
C PHE A 27 13.43 7.54 -3.58
N ARG A 28 14.72 7.22 -3.47
CA ARG A 28 15.69 7.30 -4.57
C ARG A 28 15.25 6.48 -5.77
N LYS A 29 14.77 5.25 -5.54
CA LYS A 29 14.28 4.36 -6.60
C LYS A 29 13.06 4.99 -7.30
N LEU A 30 12.04 5.40 -6.54
CA LEU A 30 10.84 6.04 -7.10
C LEU A 30 11.17 7.31 -7.91
N ARG A 31 12.08 8.14 -7.39
CA ARG A 31 12.56 9.34 -8.09
C ARG A 31 13.24 8.97 -9.41
N LYS A 32 14.17 8.01 -9.40
CA LYS A 32 14.90 7.56 -10.59
C LYS A 32 13.99 6.88 -11.61
N ASP A 33 13.06 6.04 -11.16
CA ASP A 33 12.07 5.38 -12.01
C ASP A 33 11.19 6.41 -12.76
N ARG A 34 10.95 7.57 -12.14
CA ARG A 34 10.25 8.72 -12.73
C ARG A 34 11.16 9.70 -13.47
N ARG A 35 12.47 9.42 -13.57
CA ARG A 35 13.49 10.27 -14.21
C ARG A 35 13.56 11.70 -13.63
N LEU A 36 13.30 11.84 -12.34
CA LEU A 36 13.36 13.12 -11.64
C LEU A 36 14.77 13.36 -11.08
N SER A 37 15.32 14.55 -11.31
CA SER A 37 16.57 14.97 -10.65
C SER A 37 16.29 15.35 -9.20
N ILE A 38 17.32 15.34 -8.34
CA ILE A 38 17.13 15.74 -6.94
C ILE A 38 16.89 17.26 -6.82
N GLU A 39 17.43 18.02 -7.78
CA GLU A 39 17.22 19.45 -7.96
C GLU A 39 15.76 19.75 -8.31
N ALA A 40 15.13 18.97 -9.19
CA ALA A 40 13.71 19.16 -9.52
C ALA A 40 12.81 18.99 -8.29
N ILE A 41 13.16 18.06 -7.38
CA ILE A 41 12.44 17.90 -6.11
C ILE A 41 12.70 19.10 -5.20
N HIS A 42 13.94 19.57 -5.11
CA HIS A 42 14.26 20.78 -4.36
C HIS A 42 13.46 21.99 -4.85
N ASP A 43 13.35 22.17 -6.16
CA ASP A 43 12.66 23.32 -6.76
C ASP A 43 11.16 23.29 -6.46
N GLU A 44 10.50 22.13 -6.59
CA GLU A 44 9.05 21.99 -6.34
C GLU A 44 8.74 21.97 -4.84
N THR A 45 9.55 21.24 -4.07
CA THR A 45 9.31 21.00 -2.66
C THR A 45 10.10 21.93 -1.76
N HIS A 46 10.90 22.88 -2.22
CA HIS A 46 11.72 23.77 -1.37
C HIS A 46 12.46 23.08 -0.19
N ILE A 47 12.68 21.76 -0.24
CA ILE A 47 13.42 21.00 0.78
C ILE A 47 14.88 21.19 0.41
N SER A 48 15.72 21.59 1.35
CA SER A 48 17.16 21.72 1.09
C SER A 48 17.73 20.45 0.45
N LEU A 49 18.54 20.62 -0.61
CA LEU A 49 19.29 19.52 -1.24
C LEU A 49 20.07 18.69 -0.22
N ARG A 50 20.59 19.32 0.84
CA ARG A 50 21.29 18.63 1.93
C ARG A 50 20.39 17.57 2.60
N TYR A 51 19.13 17.91 2.87
CA TYR A 51 18.19 17.00 3.54
C TYR A 51 17.63 15.94 2.60
N LEU A 52 17.42 16.27 1.33
CA LEU A 52 17.03 15.29 0.32
C LEU A 52 18.11 14.21 0.14
N ASN A 53 19.36 14.63 -0.01
CA ASN A 53 20.49 13.70 -0.13
C ASN A 53 20.67 12.89 1.16
N ALA A 54 20.65 13.54 2.32
CA ALA A 54 20.78 12.87 3.61
C ALA A 54 19.67 11.81 3.81
N LEU A 55 18.43 12.11 3.44
CA LEU A 55 17.35 11.12 3.51
C LEU A 55 17.60 9.94 2.57
N GLU A 56 17.99 10.19 1.31
CA GLU A 56 18.27 9.10 0.35
C GLU A 56 19.48 8.23 0.73
N ASP A 57 20.45 8.81 1.42
CA ASP A 57 21.64 8.11 1.90
C ASP A 57 21.45 7.46 3.29
N GLY A 58 20.36 7.79 3.98
CA GLY A 58 20.11 7.36 5.35
C GLY A 58 21.01 8.03 6.39
N ASP A 59 21.58 9.20 6.08
CA ASP A 59 22.47 9.95 6.97
C ASP A 59 21.66 10.74 8.00
N LEU A 60 21.33 10.08 9.11
CA LEU A 60 20.61 10.67 10.23
C LEU A 60 21.35 11.86 10.85
N ALA A 61 22.68 11.88 10.79
CA ALA A 61 23.50 12.91 11.44
C ALA A 61 23.34 14.30 10.81
N GLN A 62 22.85 14.39 9.56
CA GLN A 62 22.63 15.67 8.89
C GLN A 62 21.41 16.42 9.40
N PHE A 63 20.47 15.73 10.06
CA PHE A 63 19.22 16.32 10.53
C PHE A 63 19.43 16.94 11.91
N PRO A 64 19.25 18.27 12.08
CA PRO A 64 19.48 18.92 13.37
C PRO A 64 18.48 18.49 14.45
N ALA A 65 17.27 18.11 14.04
CA ALA A 65 16.23 17.57 14.90
C ALA A 65 15.29 16.65 14.11
N GLU A 66 14.64 15.73 14.81
CA GLU A 66 13.71 14.74 14.23
C GLU A 66 12.55 15.37 13.44
N VAL A 67 12.13 16.58 13.82
CA VAL A 67 11.08 17.32 13.10
C VAL A 67 11.50 17.66 11.65
N TYR A 68 12.78 17.91 11.41
CA TYR A 68 13.30 18.13 10.05
C TYR A 68 13.28 16.85 9.24
N LEU A 69 13.67 15.72 9.85
CA LEU A 69 13.65 14.42 9.20
C LEU A 69 12.23 14.00 8.84
N THR A 70 11.33 13.99 9.80
CA THR A 70 9.92 13.59 9.59
C THR A 70 9.18 14.53 8.65
N GLY A 71 9.46 15.84 8.70
CA GLY A 71 8.96 16.81 7.72
C GLY A 71 9.49 16.55 6.31
N THR A 72 10.76 16.19 6.17
CA THR A 72 11.39 15.82 4.89
C THR A 72 10.77 14.54 4.33
N ILE A 73 10.62 13.49 5.16
CA ILE A 73 9.97 12.23 4.76
C ILE A 73 8.57 12.51 4.24
N ARG A 74 7.76 13.26 5.00
CA ARG A 74 6.38 13.61 4.63
C ARG A 74 6.32 14.33 3.29
N ARG A 75 7.06 15.43 3.14
CA ARG A 75 6.95 16.28 1.96
C ARG A 75 7.54 15.61 0.71
N TYR A 76 8.58 14.80 0.87
CA TYR A 76 9.13 14.01 -0.24
C TYR A 76 8.17 12.87 -0.63
N ALA A 77 7.55 12.18 0.34
CA ALA A 77 6.51 11.18 0.06
C ALA A 77 5.30 11.77 -0.69
N GLU A 78 4.81 12.95 -0.26
CA GLU A 78 3.75 13.70 -0.92
C GLU A 78 4.11 14.01 -2.38
N PHE A 79 5.32 14.53 -2.63
CA PHE A 79 5.80 14.81 -3.99
C PHE A 79 5.93 13.54 -4.85
N LEU A 80 6.38 12.42 -4.25
CA LEU A 80 6.43 11.12 -4.90
C LEU A 80 5.04 10.46 -5.01
N GLY A 81 3.97 11.04 -4.51
CA GLY A 81 2.62 10.47 -4.60
C GLY A 81 2.49 9.10 -3.93
N ILE A 82 3.26 8.86 -2.87
CA ILE A 82 3.10 7.71 -1.96
C ILE A 82 2.52 8.19 -0.63
N ASP A 83 1.99 7.30 0.21
CA ASP A 83 1.33 7.70 1.46
C ASP A 83 2.32 8.30 2.47
N PRO A 84 2.28 9.61 2.75
CA PRO A 84 3.23 10.23 3.67
C PRO A 84 3.06 9.76 5.12
N ALA A 85 1.86 9.37 5.53
CA ALA A 85 1.62 8.88 6.87
C ALA A 85 2.26 7.50 7.05
N GLU A 86 2.17 6.63 6.05
CA GLU A 86 2.83 5.32 6.05
C GLU A 86 4.35 5.45 6.22
N GLU A 87 4.97 6.34 5.44
CA GLU A 87 6.42 6.56 5.44
C GLU A 87 6.94 7.12 6.77
N VAL A 88 6.23 8.11 7.33
CA VAL A 88 6.54 8.67 8.64
C VAL A 88 6.35 7.61 9.74
N ASN A 89 5.28 6.81 9.68
CA ASN A 89 5.05 5.73 10.63
C ASN A 89 6.12 4.65 10.55
N ARG A 90 6.64 4.34 9.35
CA ARG A 90 7.74 3.40 9.18
C ARG A 90 8.98 3.88 9.94
N TYR A 91 9.34 5.16 9.83
CA TYR A 91 10.44 5.74 10.61
C TYR A 91 10.19 5.63 12.14
N PHE A 92 8.98 5.96 12.61
CA PHE A 92 8.67 5.81 14.03
C PHE A 92 8.66 4.35 14.52
N ALA A 93 8.31 3.40 13.66
CA ALA A 93 8.39 1.99 13.98
C ALA A 93 9.85 1.53 14.15
N LEU A 94 10.75 1.99 13.28
CA LEU A 94 12.19 1.74 13.39
C LEU A 94 12.73 2.24 14.74
N LYS A 95 12.39 3.49 15.10
CA LYS A 95 12.79 4.09 16.38
C LYS A 95 12.25 3.31 17.58
N GLN A 96 10.98 2.93 17.56
CA GLN A 96 10.37 2.16 18.65
C GLN A 96 11.02 0.78 18.83
N GLN A 97 11.34 0.09 17.73
CA GLN A 97 12.03 -1.20 17.78
C GLN A 97 13.43 -1.09 18.39
N ALA A 98 14.11 0.02 18.13
CA ALA A 98 15.43 0.26 18.68
C ALA A 98 15.38 0.61 20.18
N THR A 99 14.34 1.33 20.62
CA THR A 99 14.13 1.64 22.06
C THR A 99 13.57 0.46 22.88
N THR A 100 12.76 -0.42 22.28
CA THR A 100 12.04 -1.50 23.01
C THR A 100 12.96 -2.66 23.41
N GLU A 101 14.10 -2.85 22.75
CA GLU A 101 15.06 -3.92 23.07
C GLU A 101 15.80 -3.70 24.41
N ILE A 102 15.57 -2.57 25.10
CA ILE A 102 16.27 -2.17 26.34
C ILE A 102 15.38 -2.23 27.60
N SER A 103 14.11 -2.69 27.53
CA SER A 103 13.27 -2.84 28.75
C SER A 103 12.22 -3.95 28.65
N PRO A 104 12.30 -5.03 29.45
CA PRO A 104 11.33 -6.13 29.42
C PRO A 104 10.05 -5.81 30.21
N ILE A 105 9.58 -4.56 30.25
CA ILE A 105 8.33 -4.19 30.95
C ILE A 105 7.60 -3.07 30.21
N LYS A 106 6.87 -3.43 29.13
CA LYS A 106 5.53 -2.90 28.80
C LYS A 106 4.95 -3.52 27.52
N GLN A 107 4.91 -4.84 27.48
CA GLN A 107 4.00 -5.56 26.58
C GLN A 107 2.59 -5.51 27.15
N LYS A 108 1.89 -4.38 26.97
CA LYS A 108 0.42 -4.32 26.94
C LYS A 108 0.01 -2.88 26.59
N MET A 109 -0.30 -2.65 25.32
CA MET A 109 -1.65 -2.27 24.89
C MET A 109 -1.66 -1.93 23.39
N ARG A 110 -2.22 -2.89 22.64
CA ARG A 110 -3.18 -2.70 21.54
C ARG A 110 -2.64 -2.00 20.30
N ALA A 111 -2.19 -2.84 19.37
CA ALA A 111 -2.49 -2.66 17.96
C ALA A 111 -3.98 -2.34 17.80
N ARG A 112 -4.30 -1.06 17.66
CA ARG A 112 -5.55 -0.63 17.04
C ARG A 112 -5.25 -0.65 15.55
N THR A 113 -5.36 -1.82 14.94
CA THR A 113 -5.53 -1.93 13.49
C THR A 113 -6.79 -1.12 13.15
N MET A 114 -6.59 0.12 12.72
CA MET A 114 -7.64 0.89 12.08
C MET A 114 -7.82 0.27 10.69
N PRO A 115 -8.96 -0.34 10.37
CA PRO A 115 -9.24 -0.69 8.99
C PRO A 115 -9.30 0.62 8.21
N SER A 116 -8.43 0.76 7.19
CA SER A 116 -8.48 1.88 6.27
C SER A 116 -9.86 1.88 5.60
N LYS A 117 -10.54 3.04 5.60
CA LYS A 117 -11.93 3.19 5.14
C LYS A 117 -12.13 2.76 3.67
N ASN A 118 -11.04 2.57 2.93
CA ASN A 118 -11.04 2.17 1.53
C ASN A 118 -11.40 0.69 1.31
N ILE A 119 -11.16 -0.20 2.28
CA ILE A 119 -11.52 -1.64 2.14
C ILE A 119 -13.04 -1.86 2.24
N ILE A 120 -13.73 -1.06 3.07
CA ILE A 120 -15.18 -1.15 3.23
C ILE A 120 -15.89 -0.63 1.97
N VAL A 121 -15.34 0.39 1.30
CA VAL A 121 -15.93 0.97 0.09
C VAL A 121 -15.79 0.03 -1.12
N VAL A 122 -14.65 -0.66 -1.26
CA VAL A 122 -14.45 -1.63 -2.37
C VAL A 122 -15.39 -2.84 -2.22
N ALA A 123 -15.55 -3.38 -1.01
CA ALA A 123 -16.45 -4.51 -0.76
C ALA A 123 -17.93 -4.17 -1.02
N ALA A 124 -18.37 -2.94 -0.70
CA ALA A 124 -19.74 -2.50 -0.98
C ALA A 124 -20.01 -2.30 -2.49
N SER A 125 -19.01 -1.89 -3.26
CA SER A 125 -19.16 -1.66 -4.71
C SER A 125 -19.39 -2.94 -5.51
N LEU A 126 -18.78 -4.07 -5.10
CA LEU A 126 -18.93 -5.36 -5.79
C LEU A 126 -20.33 -5.98 -5.60
N LEU A 127 -20.95 -5.78 -4.42
CA LEU A 127 -22.33 -6.23 -4.18
C LEU A 127 -23.36 -5.44 -4.99
N GLY A 128 -23.16 -4.13 -5.15
CA GLY A 128 -24.06 -3.27 -5.93
C GLY A 128 -24.11 -3.64 -7.43
N VAL A 129 -22.96 -3.95 -8.03
CA VAL A 129 -22.88 -4.34 -9.45
C VAL A 129 -23.54 -5.70 -9.70
N LEU A 130 -23.41 -6.65 -8.76
CA LEU A 130 -23.97 -8.01 -8.90
C LEU A 130 -25.50 -8.01 -8.77
N VAL A 131 -26.07 -7.19 -7.88
CA VAL A 131 -27.53 -7.02 -7.76
C VAL A 131 -28.12 -6.33 -8.98
N LEU A 132 -27.46 -5.30 -9.51
CA LEU A 132 -27.91 -4.61 -10.74
C LEU A 132 -27.85 -5.54 -11.96
N ALA A 133 -26.78 -6.34 -12.12
CA ALA A 133 -26.67 -7.30 -13.21
C ALA A 133 -27.77 -8.39 -13.14
N GLY A 134 -28.08 -8.88 -11.94
CA GLY A 134 -29.15 -9.86 -11.72
C GLY A 134 -30.54 -9.31 -12.03
N ALA A 135 -30.84 -8.06 -11.63
CA ALA A 135 -32.12 -7.41 -11.91
C ALA A 135 -32.33 -7.17 -13.41
N VAL A 136 -31.28 -6.74 -14.14
CA VAL A 136 -31.34 -6.56 -15.60
C VAL A 136 -31.58 -7.90 -16.30
N LEU A 137 -30.87 -8.97 -15.90
CA LEU A 137 -31.06 -10.30 -16.47
C LEU A 137 -32.47 -10.83 -16.22
N ALA A 138 -33.01 -10.66 -15.01
CA ALA A 138 -34.38 -11.06 -14.67
C ALA A 138 -35.42 -10.31 -15.50
N LEU A 139 -35.25 -9.00 -15.71
CA LEU A 139 -36.14 -8.21 -16.58
C LEU A 139 -36.09 -8.66 -18.05
N VAL A 140 -34.91 -9.06 -18.55
CA VAL A 140 -34.76 -9.59 -19.91
C VAL A 140 -35.47 -10.94 -20.06
N LEU A 141 -35.38 -11.82 -19.06
CA LEU A 141 -36.05 -13.12 -19.09
C LEU A 141 -37.58 -13.02 -18.99
N ILE A 142 -38.10 -12.07 -18.21
CA ILE A 142 -39.56 -11.85 -18.10
C ILE A 142 -40.14 -11.28 -19.41
N LYS A 143 -39.33 -10.54 -20.19
CA LYS A 143 -39.74 -9.98 -21.48
C LYS A 143 -39.69 -10.97 -22.65
N ALA A 144 -39.18 -12.18 -22.46
CA ALA A 144 -39.14 -13.17 -23.54
C ALA A 144 -40.58 -13.66 -23.82
N PRO A 145 -41.17 -13.35 -24.99
CA PRO A 145 -42.48 -13.87 -25.33
C PRO A 145 -42.39 -15.39 -25.43
N LYS A 146 -43.24 -16.06 -24.67
CA LYS A 146 -43.42 -17.51 -24.69
C LYS A 146 -43.93 -17.88 -26.09
N GLN A 147 -43.04 -18.38 -26.95
CA GLN A 147 -43.50 -19.00 -28.20
C GLN A 147 -44.16 -20.31 -27.83
N GLU A 148 -45.49 -20.26 -27.72
CA GLU A 148 -46.32 -21.44 -27.95
C GLU A 148 -46.16 -21.79 -29.43
N THR A 149 -45.68 -22.99 -29.72
CA THR A 149 -45.78 -23.57 -31.06
C THR A 149 -46.33 -24.97 -30.91
N THR A 150 -47.65 -25.03 -31.00
CA THR A 150 -48.43 -26.23 -31.31
C THR A 150 -48.24 -26.60 -32.78
N ALA A 151 -48.20 -27.92 -33.01
CA ALA A 151 -48.44 -28.63 -34.27
C ALA A 151 -47.42 -28.50 -35.41
N THR A 152 -46.77 -29.62 -35.76
CA THR A 152 -47.22 -30.50 -36.86
C THR A 152 -46.21 -31.63 -37.01
N GLU A 153 -46.56 -32.82 -36.53
CA GLU A 153 -45.95 -34.08 -37.00
C GLU A 153 -46.34 -34.26 -38.46
N GLU A 154 -45.39 -34.16 -39.38
CA GLU A 154 -45.53 -34.76 -40.71
C GLU A 154 -44.17 -35.24 -41.23
N ASN A 155 -44.12 -36.56 -41.37
CA ASN A 155 -43.62 -37.29 -42.54
C ASN A 155 -42.13 -37.68 -42.68
N THR A 156 -41.93 -39.00 -42.58
CA THR A 156 -41.17 -39.87 -43.51
C THR A 156 -39.64 -39.77 -43.59
N ALA A 157 -39.00 -40.71 -42.90
CA ALA A 157 -37.92 -41.58 -43.40
C ALA A 157 -37.79 -42.74 -42.38
N GLN A 158 -38.36 -43.94 -42.57
CA GLN A 158 -38.07 -44.92 -43.61
C GLN A 158 -36.56 -45.20 -43.73
N GLN A 159 -36.02 -46.10 -42.88
CA GLN A 159 -34.92 -47.01 -43.19
C GLN A 159 -34.73 -48.13 -42.11
N VAL A 160 -35.30 -49.30 -42.46
CA VAL A 160 -34.94 -50.75 -42.28
C VAL A 160 -33.49 -51.10 -41.82
N PRO A 161 -33.13 -52.35 -41.35
CA PRO A 161 -33.73 -53.68 -41.67
C PRO A 161 -33.79 -54.83 -40.59
N ALA A 162 -34.70 -55.79 -40.87
CA ALA A 162 -34.60 -57.28 -40.88
C ALA A 162 -34.24 -58.19 -39.66
N VAL A 163 -34.74 -59.45 -39.79
CA VAL A 163 -34.41 -60.74 -39.11
C VAL A 163 -35.28 -61.03 -37.86
N VAL A 164 -36.12 -62.08 -37.77
CA VAL A 164 -36.11 -63.51 -38.19
C VAL A 164 -37.47 -63.93 -38.74
#